data_AF-A0A961ESD0-F1
#
_entry.id   AF-A0A961ESD0-F1
#
_cell.length_a   1.000
_cell.length_b   1.000
_cell.length_c   1.000
_cell.angle_alpha   90.00
_cell.angle_beta   90.00
_cell.angle_gamma   90.00
#
_symmetry.space_group_name_H-M   'P 1'
#
loop_
_entity.id
_entity.type
_entity.pdbx_description
1 polymer ?
#
loop_
_entity_poly.entity_id
_entity_poly.type
_entity_poly.pdbx_seq_one_letter_code
_entity_poly.pdbx_strand_id
1 'polypeptide(L)'
;DAAPQEVIYFSLDVSDGAYASNKRLHAFIKRQNGLVTYLKAASYLMHYDSFSKIRSLILEQSEYILQTDSGIPYRFFNAKGWDVTLYGTYTAPIQLFRARYQADLRAAYRKHAENLPFGIGYHYQKGTSNLLLAKRKTP
;
A
#
# COMPACT_ATOMS: atom_id res chain seq x y z
N ASP A 1 16.73 -6.98 -28.39
CA ASP A 1 15.62 -6.05 -28.13
C ASP A 1 14.72 -6.56 -27.04
N ALA A 2 14.31 -5.69 -26.11
CA ALA A 2 13.36 -6.08 -25.06
C ALA A 2 11.98 -6.28 -25.68
N ALA A 3 11.27 -7.34 -25.26
CA ALA A 3 9.89 -7.56 -25.66
C ALA A 3 9.00 -6.37 -25.22
N PRO A 4 7.99 -5.98 -26.03
CA PRO A 4 7.07 -4.90 -25.67
C PRO A 4 6.38 -5.18 -24.34
N GLN A 5 6.16 -4.12 -23.55
CA GLN A 5 5.42 -4.16 -22.29
C GLN A 5 4.06 -3.48 -22.47
N GLU A 6 3.02 -4.02 -21.86
CA GLU A 6 1.66 -3.48 -21.93
C GLU A 6 1.29 -2.76 -20.61
N VAL A 7 0.55 -1.65 -20.73
CA VAL A 7 -0.07 -0.96 -19.59
C VAL A 7 -1.57 -0.87 -19.83
N ILE A 8 -2.35 -1.44 -18.91
CA ILE A 8 -3.81 -1.35 -18.92
C ILE A 8 -4.25 -0.33 -17.87
N TYR A 9 -4.96 0.71 -18.31
CA TYR A 9 -5.50 1.76 -17.44
C TYR A 9 -6.99 1.55 -17.18
N PHE A 10 -7.39 1.66 -15.91
CA PHE A 10 -8.79 1.58 -15.48
C PHE A 10 -9.17 2.86 -14.74
N SER A 11 -10.24 3.53 -15.19
CA SER A 11 -10.82 4.70 -14.52
C SER A 11 -12.14 4.32 -13.87
N LEU A 12 -12.17 4.25 -12.54
CA LEU A 12 -13.35 3.86 -11.77
C LEU A 12 -13.26 4.34 -10.32
N ASP A 13 -14.41 4.48 -9.68
CA ASP A 13 -14.51 4.65 -8.22
C ASP A 13 -14.29 3.29 -7.55
N VAL A 14 -13.24 3.12 -6.74
CA VAL A 14 -12.94 1.87 -6.02
C VAL A 14 -13.52 1.82 -4.60
N SER A 15 -14.43 2.72 -4.25
CA SER A 15 -15.17 2.67 -2.99
C SER A 15 -16.04 1.42 -2.86
N ASP A 16 -16.32 1.03 -1.63
CA ASP A 16 -17.13 -0.14 -1.32
C ASP A 16 -18.57 -0.02 -1.83
N GLY A 17 -19.08 1.21 -1.96
CA GLY A 17 -20.39 1.53 -2.53
C GLY A 17 -20.45 1.29 -4.05
N ALA A 18 -19.36 1.55 -4.76
CA ALA A 18 -19.23 1.28 -6.19
C ALA A 18 -18.92 -0.20 -6.52
N TYR A 19 -18.68 -1.04 -5.51
CA TYR A 19 -18.26 -2.44 -5.69
C TYR A 19 -19.17 -3.24 -6.65
N ALA A 20 -20.48 -3.04 -6.58
CA ALA A 20 -21.44 -3.74 -7.44
C ALA A 20 -21.18 -3.43 -8.93
N SER A 21 -20.81 -2.19 -9.25
CA SER A 21 -20.46 -1.72 -10.59
C SER A 21 -19.06 -2.18 -11.03
N ASN A 22 -18.19 -2.55 -10.09
CA ASN A 22 -16.78 -2.89 -10.35
C ASN A 22 -16.47 -4.38 -10.35
N LYS A 23 -17.48 -5.25 -10.28
CA LYS A 23 -17.29 -6.72 -10.19
C LYS A 23 -16.34 -7.27 -11.27
N ARG A 24 -16.35 -6.69 -12.47
CA ARG A 24 -15.48 -7.09 -13.59
C ARG A 24 -14.00 -6.82 -13.30
N LEU A 25 -13.65 -5.69 -12.69
CA LEU A 25 -12.28 -5.40 -12.29
C LEU A 25 -11.82 -6.39 -11.22
N HIS A 26 -12.65 -6.62 -10.19
CA HIS A 26 -12.32 -7.58 -9.14
C HIS A 26 -12.09 -8.99 -9.70
N ALA A 27 -12.95 -9.43 -10.63
CA ALA A 27 -12.77 -10.71 -11.31
C ALA A 27 -11.52 -10.73 -12.21
N PHE A 28 -11.18 -9.63 -12.87
CA PHE A 28 -9.95 -9.52 -13.66
C PHE A 28 -8.70 -9.67 -12.79
N ILE A 29 -8.64 -8.96 -11.66
CA ILE A 29 -7.51 -9.03 -10.72
C ILE A 29 -7.40 -10.44 -10.10
N LYS A 30 -8.53 -11.04 -9.69
CA LYS A 30 -8.56 -12.39 -9.08
C LYS A 30 -8.12 -13.53 -10.00
N ARG A 31 -8.04 -13.30 -11.31
CA ARG A 31 -7.52 -14.29 -12.27
C ARG A 31 -6.01 -14.17 -12.48
N GLN A 32 -5.38 -13.13 -11.96
CA GLN A 32 -3.94 -12.95 -12.06
C GLN A 32 -3.25 -13.70 -10.92
N ASN A 33 -2.05 -14.21 -11.18
CA ASN A 33 -1.19 -14.85 -10.18
C ASN A 33 0.10 -14.02 -10.04
N GLY A 34 0.79 -14.13 -8.91
CA GLY A 34 2.09 -13.48 -8.74
C GLY A 34 2.05 -11.95 -8.69
N LEU A 35 0.93 -11.36 -8.24
CA LEU A 35 0.77 -9.91 -8.31
C LEU A 35 1.72 -9.16 -7.36
N VAL A 36 2.37 -8.13 -7.91
CA VAL A 36 3.09 -7.13 -7.13
C VAL A 36 2.28 -5.84 -7.16
N THR A 37 1.87 -5.36 -5.99
CA THR A 37 1.09 -4.12 -5.86
C THR A 37 1.99 -2.98 -5.40
N TYR A 38 1.87 -1.84 -6.07
CA TYR A 38 2.50 -0.58 -5.67
C TYR A 38 1.45 0.49 -5.38
N LEU A 39 1.51 1.09 -4.19
CA LEU A 39 0.59 2.15 -3.77
C LEU A 39 1.36 3.44 -3.51
N LYS A 40 1.07 4.46 -4.32
CA LYS A 40 1.77 5.75 -4.29
C LYS A 40 0.79 6.88 -3.99
N ALA A 41 1.04 7.59 -2.89
CA ALA A 41 0.27 8.78 -2.50
C ALA A 41 -1.26 8.56 -2.59
N ALA A 42 -1.73 7.46 -2.00
CA ALA A 42 -3.09 6.92 -2.20
C ALA A 42 -4.18 7.66 -1.39
N SER A 43 -3.95 8.93 -1.05
CA SER A 43 -4.87 9.79 -0.30
C SER A 43 -5.44 9.19 0.98
N TYR A 44 -4.76 8.20 1.58
CA TYR A 44 -5.20 7.49 2.77
C TYR A 44 -6.59 6.85 2.64
N LEU A 45 -7.08 6.58 1.41
CA LEU A 45 -8.44 6.08 1.19
C LEU A 45 -8.67 4.72 1.86
N MET A 46 -7.69 3.83 1.81
CA MET A 46 -7.74 2.51 2.45
C MET A 46 -7.59 2.55 3.98
N HIS A 47 -7.56 3.73 4.60
CA HIS A 47 -7.73 3.88 6.05
C HIS A 47 -9.21 3.85 6.46
N TYR A 48 -10.12 4.20 5.55
CA TYR A 48 -11.55 4.19 5.79
C TYR A 48 -12.16 2.81 5.58
N ASP A 49 -13.26 2.53 6.27
CA ASP A 49 -14.01 1.29 6.08
C ASP A 49 -14.76 1.27 4.75
N SER A 50 -15.08 2.43 4.18
CA SER A 50 -15.66 2.56 2.84
C SER A 50 -14.73 2.18 1.69
N PHE A 51 -13.50 1.75 1.96
CA PHE A 51 -12.54 1.21 0.99
C PHE A 51 -12.01 -0.16 1.42
N SER A 52 -12.76 -0.89 2.25
CA SER A 52 -12.33 -2.18 2.80
C SER A 52 -12.21 -3.26 1.74
N LYS A 53 -13.03 -3.24 0.68
CA LYS A 53 -13.05 -4.29 -0.34
C LYS A 53 -11.84 -4.24 -1.25
N ILE A 54 -11.43 -3.05 -1.69
CA ILE A 54 -10.18 -2.91 -2.47
C ILE A 54 -8.96 -3.22 -1.62
N ARG A 55 -8.95 -2.77 -0.35
CA ARG A 55 -7.90 -3.12 0.62
C ARG A 55 -7.77 -4.64 0.78
N SER A 56 -8.89 -5.35 0.95
CA SER A 56 -8.91 -6.80 1.09
C SER A 56 -8.46 -7.49 -0.19
N LEU A 57 -8.93 -7.05 -1.36
CA LEU A 57 -8.49 -7.59 -2.65
C LEU A 57 -6.97 -7.51 -2.82
N ILE A 58 -6.36 -6.35 -2.50
CA ILE A 58 -4.90 -6.17 -2.57
C ILE A 58 -4.20 -7.12 -1.60
N LEU A 59 -4.65 -7.19 -0.34
CA LEU A 59 -4.10 -8.07 0.69
C LEU A 59 -4.31 -9.56 0.42
N GLU A 60 -5.30 -9.95 -0.38
CA GLU A 60 -5.56 -11.35 -0.74
C GLU A 60 -4.73 -11.79 -1.94
N GLN A 61 -4.58 -10.92 -2.95
CA GLN A 61 -4.04 -11.32 -4.25
C GLN A 61 -2.54 -11.03 -4.43
N SER A 62 -1.96 -10.11 -3.65
CA SER A 62 -0.56 -9.69 -3.86
C SER A 62 0.43 -10.67 -3.23
N GLU A 63 1.55 -10.95 -3.88
CA GLU A 63 2.74 -11.57 -3.27
C GLU A 63 3.62 -10.52 -2.59
N TYR A 64 3.70 -9.34 -3.20
CA TYR A 64 4.45 -8.19 -2.68
C TYR A 64 3.59 -6.94 -2.70
N ILE A 65 3.69 -6.13 -1.66
CA ILE A 65 3.06 -4.82 -1.58
C ILE A 65 4.14 -3.80 -1.21
N LEU A 66 4.36 -2.81 -2.07
CA LEU A 66 5.26 -1.69 -1.83
C LEU A 66 4.44 -0.40 -1.70
N GLN A 67 4.57 0.32 -0.58
CA GLN A 67 3.74 1.49 -0.32
C GLN A 67 4.36 2.49 0.66
N THR A 68 3.89 3.73 0.63
CA THR A 68 4.11 4.67 1.76
C THR A 68 2.99 4.53 2.79
N ASP A 69 3.10 5.25 3.90
CA ASP A 69 2.08 5.38 4.96
C ASP A 69 0.64 5.71 4.47
N SER A 70 0.54 6.35 3.31
CA SER A 70 -0.73 6.74 2.65
C SER A 70 -1.52 5.58 2.03
N GLY A 71 -0.95 4.39 1.94
CA GLY A 71 -1.61 3.18 1.42
C GLY A 71 -2.47 2.47 2.46
N ILE A 72 -2.33 1.14 2.52
CA ILE A 72 -2.97 0.28 3.51
C ILE A 72 -2.32 0.52 4.88
N PRO A 73 -3.09 0.75 5.96
CA PRO A 73 -2.44 1.04 7.23
C PRO A 73 -1.76 -0.19 7.87
N TYR A 74 -0.66 0.07 8.58
CA TYR A 74 0.33 -0.89 9.06
C TYR A 74 -0.25 -2.07 9.84
N ARG A 75 -1.24 -1.83 10.71
CA ARG A 75 -1.90 -2.90 11.50
C ARG A 75 -2.46 -4.06 10.65
N PHE A 76 -2.75 -3.86 9.36
CA PHE A 76 -3.20 -4.94 8.48
C PHE A 76 -2.06 -5.88 8.01
N PHE A 77 -0.80 -5.45 8.12
CA PHE A 77 0.38 -6.27 7.85
C PHE A 77 0.95 -6.94 9.10
N ASN A 78 0.51 -6.52 10.29
CA ASN A 78 0.92 -7.14 11.57
C ASN A 78 0.29 -8.54 11.78
N ALA A 79 -0.64 -8.97 10.93
CA ALA A 79 -1.15 -10.34 10.94
C ALA A 79 -0.06 -11.33 10.50
N LYS A 80 -0.11 -12.59 10.97
CA LYS A 80 0.91 -13.64 10.75
C LYS A 80 1.27 -13.96 9.27
N GLY A 81 0.65 -13.32 8.28
CA GLY A 81 0.82 -13.61 6.85
C GLY A 81 1.84 -12.76 6.08
N TRP A 82 2.49 -11.78 6.71
CA TRP A 82 3.44 -10.88 6.01
C TRP A 82 4.79 -10.78 6.72
N ASP A 83 5.85 -10.70 5.92
CA ASP A 83 7.18 -10.23 6.30
C ASP A 83 7.33 -8.78 5.85
N VAL A 84 7.56 -7.87 6.79
CA VAL A 84 7.61 -6.43 6.54
C VAL A 84 9.04 -5.91 6.68
N THR A 85 9.50 -5.20 5.66
CA THR A 85 10.70 -4.36 5.70
C THR A 85 10.31 -2.89 5.61
N LEU A 86 10.84 -2.07 6.51
CA LEU A 86 10.62 -0.63 6.55
C LEU A 86 11.87 0.11 6.06
N TYR A 87 11.68 1.17 5.29
CA TYR A 87 12.77 2.02 4.78
C TYR A 87 12.46 3.49 5.07
N GLY A 88 13.50 4.26 5.41
CA GLY A 88 13.42 5.70 5.64
C GLY A 88 12.89 6.05 7.03
N THR A 89 12.06 7.09 7.12
CA THR A 89 11.53 7.60 8.39
C THR A 89 10.04 7.86 8.31
N TYR A 90 9.32 7.49 9.36
CA TYR A 90 7.92 7.85 9.55
C TYR A 90 7.79 8.72 10.80
N THR A 91 7.33 9.95 10.62
CA THR A 91 7.08 10.89 11.73
C THR A 91 5.59 11.09 11.97
N ALA A 92 4.89 11.67 10.99
CA ALA A 92 3.45 11.83 10.94
C ALA A 92 3.00 12.10 9.49
N PRO A 93 1.73 11.91 9.13
CA PRO A 93 1.19 12.37 7.85
C PRO A 93 1.34 13.89 7.66
N ILE A 94 1.24 14.37 6.42
CA ILE A 94 1.06 15.80 6.14
C ILE A 94 -0.21 16.34 6.82
N GLN A 95 -0.29 17.66 7.01
CA GLN A 95 -1.37 18.31 7.76
C GLN A 95 -2.79 17.89 7.33
N LEU A 96 -3.00 17.75 6.01
CA LEU A 96 -4.29 17.33 5.43
C LEU A 96 -4.74 15.95 5.94
N PHE A 97 -3.80 15.05 6.21
CA PHE A 97 -4.06 13.67 6.63
C PHE A 97 -3.65 13.39 8.08
N ARG A 98 -3.46 14.43 8.92
CA ARG A 98 -2.98 14.28 10.30
C ARG A 98 -3.77 13.27 11.14
N ALA A 99 -5.07 13.13 10.90
CA ALA A 99 -5.95 12.19 11.60
C ALA A 99 -5.66 10.71 11.24
N ARG A 100 -4.80 10.45 10.26
CA ARG A 100 -4.39 9.12 9.79
C ARG A 100 -3.04 8.70 10.35
N TYR A 101 -2.61 9.33 11.43
CA TYR A 101 -1.42 8.94 12.17
C TYR A 101 -1.51 7.49 12.66
N GLN A 102 -0.41 6.76 12.55
CA GLN A 102 -0.30 5.34 12.87
C GLN A 102 0.74 5.16 13.99
N ALA A 103 0.28 5.06 15.23
CA ALA A 103 1.17 4.95 16.39
C ALA A 103 2.02 3.65 16.37
N ASP A 104 1.43 2.57 15.89
CA ASP A 104 2.07 1.27 15.68
C ASP A 104 3.15 1.33 14.58
N LEU A 105 2.88 2.02 13.48
CA LEU A 105 3.89 2.28 12.43
C LEU A 105 5.04 3.12 12.98
N ARG A 106 4.74 4.17 13.76
CA ARG A 106 5.78 5.00 14.40
C ARG A 106 6.65 4.18 15.35
N ALA A 107 6.05 3.28 16.12
CA ALA A 107 6.78 2.38 17.00
C ALA A 107 7.66 1.41 16.20
N ALA A 108 7.17 0.87 15.08
CA ALA A 108 7.93 -0.02 14.21
C ALA A 108 9.16 0.66 13.58
N TYR A 109 9.01 1.87 13.03
CA TYR A 109 10.12 2.66 12.50
C TYR A 109 11.17 3.03 13.55
N ARG A 110 10.78 3.21 14.81
CA ARG A 110 11.73 3.43 15.92
C ARG A 110 12.53 2.18 16.29
N LYS A 111 12.03 0.98 16.00
CA LYS A 111 12.74 -0.27 16.26
C LYS A 111 13.81 -0.52 15.22
N HIS A 112 13.42 -0.47 13.94
CA HIS A 112 14.35 -0.68 12.83
C HIS A 112 13.75 -0.14 11.53
N ALA A 113 14.58 0.50 10.72
CA ALA A 113 14.27 0.85 9.34
C ALA A 113 15.57 0.95 8.54
N GLU A 114 15.53 0.44 7.31
CA GLU A 114 16.63 0.51 6.37
C GLU A 114 16.76 1.92 5.77
N ASN A 115 17.93 2.24 5.21
CA ASN A 115 18.14 3.51 4.54
C ASN A 115 17.28 3.64 3.26
N LEU A 116 16.68 4.81 3.04
CA LEU A 116 15.96 5.14 1.81
C LEU A 116 16.70 6.28 1.08
N PRO A 117 17.42 5.99 -0.03
CA PRO A 117 18.34 6.97 -0.64
C PRO A 117 17.64 8.04 -1.50
N PHE A 118 16.32 7.98 -1.65
CA PHE A 118 15.51 8.89 -2.45
C PHE A 118 14.24 9.31 -1.70
N GLY A 119 13.54 10.30 -2.25
CA GLY A 119 12.28 10.76 -1.71
C GLY A 119 11.05 10.24 -2.47
N ILE A 120 9.94 9.99 -1.77
CA ILE A 120 8.72 9.39 -2.30
C ILE A 120 7.49 9.83 -1.47
N GLY A 121 6.29 9.64 -2.02
CA GLY A 121 5.04 9.92 -1.30
C GLY A 121 4.75 11.41 -1.14
N TYR A 122 4.02 11.77 -0.09
CA TYR A 122 3.75 13.17 0.28
C TYR A 122 4.96 13.85 0.92
N HIS A 123 5.81 13.09 1.62
CA HIS A 123 7.07 13.55 2.18
C HIS A 123 8.22 13.33 1.18
N TYR A 124 8.12 13.87 -0.03
CA TYR A 124 9.00 13.53 -1.15
C TYR A 124 10.44 14.07 -1.05
N GLN A 125 10.78 14.80 0.01
CA GLN A 125 12.15 15.26 0.21
C GLN A 125 13.01 14.09 0.68
N LYS A 126 14.25 14.00 0.17
CA LYS A 126 15.19 12.95 0.59
C LYS A 126 15.38 13.00 2.11
N GLY A 127 15.31 11.84 2.76
CA GLY A 127 15.45 11.73 4.21
C GLY A 127 14.18 11.99 5.02
N THR A 128 13.05 12.35 4.38
CA THR A 128 11.77 12.56 5.08
C THR A 128 10.70 11.53 4.75
N SER A 129 10.92 10.74 3.68
CA SER A 129 9.96 9.73 3.24
C SER A 129 10.04 8.43 4.03
N ASN A 130 8.93 7.70 3.98
CA ASN A 130 8.80 6.35 4.48
C ASN A 130 8.41 5.40 3.33
N LEU A 131 8.86 4.16 3.38
CA LEU A 131 8.47 3.11 2.45
C LEU A 131 8.35 1.78 3.20
N LEU A 132 7.31 1.02 2.89
CA LEU A 132 7.03 -0.28 3.47
C LEU A 132 6.98 -1.29 2.33
N LEU A 133 7.80 -2.32 2.42
CA LEU A 133 7.73 -3.52 1.59
C LEU A 133 7.15 -4.65 2.44
N ALA A 134 5.99 -5.17 2.04
CA ALA A 134 5.42 -6.38 2.61
C ALA A 134 5.56 -7.52 1.61
N LYS A 135 6.19 -8.62 2.03
CA LYS A 135 6.27 -9.88 1.30
C LYS A 135 5.34 -10.89 1.95
N ARG A 136 4.50 -11.56 1.16
CA ARG A 136 3.62 -12.61 1.66
C ARG A 136 4.48 -13.77 2.16
N LYS A 137 4.20 -14.24 3.39
CA LYS A 137 4.77 -15.49 3.89
C LYS A 137 4.18 -16.63 3.08
N THR A 138 5.04 -17.41 2.43
CA THR A 138 4.62 -18.68 1.86
C THR A 138 4.15 -19.57 3.01
N PRO A 139 3.01 -20.29 2.86
CA PRO A 139 2.62 -21.35 3.79
C PRO A 139 3.75 -22.36 4.02
#